data_AF-A0A849L0U8-F1
#
_entry.id   AF-A0A849L0U8-F1
#
_cell.length_a   1.000
_cell.length_b   1.000
_cell.length_c   1.000
_cell.angle_alpha   90.00
_cell.angle_beta   90.00
_cell.angle_gamma   90.00
#
_symmetry.space_group_name_H-M   'P 1'
#
loop_
_entity.id
_entity.type
_entity.pdbx_description
1 polymer ?
#
loop_
_entity_poly.entity_id
_entity_poly.type
_entity_poly.pdbx_seq_one_letter_code
_entity_poly.pdbx_strand_id
1 'polypeptide(L)'
;MIARPFSLPRALLFTALALVAIHVQLLPLEIAAESTVLPELLLVLAAAWSLREPENLPLPLLAAALLLGDLVLDRAVGLWALTSLLVLEVLRLRREALYDRPFAIEWATFAGILAVALALHGLVLRLALIDVETGGLGFRLWLSTVLAYPLMAAFLHWVLRVRAPKPAERSRRLGRVA
;
A
#
# COMPACT_ATOMS: atom_id res chain seq x y z
N MET A 1 -2.03 -23.19 -6.94
CA MET A 1 -2.30 -22.27 -5.82
C MET A 1 -3.80 -22.30 -5.59
N ILE A 2 -4.30 -22.76 -4.43
CA ILE A 2 -5.75 -22.70 -4.15
C ILE A 2 -6.04 -21.25 -3.81
N ALA A 3 -6.61 -20.53 -4.78
CA ALA A 3 -7.20 -19.22 -4.57
C ALA A 3 -8.21 -19.34 -3.41
N ARG A 4 -8.02 -18.58 -2.33
CA ARG A 4 -8.96 -18.58 -1.20
C ARG A 4 -10.19 -17.80 -1.64
N PRO A 5 -11.37 -18.43 -1.73
CA PRO A 5 -12.55 -17.78 -2.28
C PRO A 5 -12.82 -16.43 -1.62
N PHE A 6 -13.27 -15.49 -2.43
CA PHE A 6 -13.64 -14.15 -1.98
C PHE A 6 -14.50 -14.22 -0.71
N SER A 7 -14.09 -13.48 0.30
CA SER A 7 -14.75 -13.43 1.60
C SER A 7 -15.24 -12.00 1.85
N LEU A 8 -16.56 -11.84 1.82
CA LEU A 8 -17.26 -10.60 2.18
C LEU A 8 -16.74 -9.95 3.49
N PRO A 9 -16.54 -10.67 4.61
CA PRO A 9 -16.12 -10.02 5.86
C PRO A 9 -14.73 -9.37 5.75
N ARG A 10 -13.82 -9.91 4.95
CA ARG A 10 -12.47 -9.34 4.79
C ARG A 10 -12.46 -8.16 3.84
N ALA A 11 -13.28 -8.21 2.79
CA ALA A 11 -13.49 -7.05 1.92
C ALA A 11 -14.11 -5.88 2.70
N LEU A 12 -15.08 -6.15 3.58
CA LEU A 12 -15.66 -5.14 4.48
C LEU A 12 -14.63 -4.60 5.47
N LEU A 13 -13.81 -5.46 6.07
CA LEU A 13 -12.73 -5.05 6.96
C LEU A 13 -11.72 -4.14 6.25
N PHE A 14 -11.27 -4.52 5.04
CA PHE A 14 -10.40 -3.67 4.23
C PHE A 14 -11.06 -2.31 3.95
N THR A 15 -12.34 -2.31 3.56
CA THR A 15 -13.09 -1.08 3.29
C THR A 15 -13.16 -0.18 4.52
N ALA A 16 -13.46 -0.73 5.69
CA ALA A 16 -13.48 0.02 6.95
C ALA A 16 -12.11 0.62 7.27
N LEU A 17 -11.03 -0.15 7.11
CA LEU A 17 -9.67 0.34 7.34
C LEU A 17 -9.25 1.40 6.32
N ALA A 18 -9.66 1.28 5.06
CA ALA A 18 -9.42 2.28 4.04
C ALA A 18 -10.11 3.60 4.37
N LEU A 19 -11.36 3.55 4.84
CA LEU A 19 -12.09 4.72 5.31
C LEU A 19 -11.41 5.36 6.52
N VAL A 20 -10.96 4.56 7.49
CA VAL A 20 -10.18 5.07 8.64
C VAL A 20 -8.87 5.70 8.18
N ALA A 21 -8.15 5.09 7.24
CA ALA A 21 -6.90 5.63 6.71
C ALA A 21 -7.12 6.98 6.01
N ILE A 22 -8.21 7.14 5.25
CA ILE A 22 -8.60 8.44 4.69
C ILE A 22 -8.93 9.41 5.81
N HIS A 23 -9.77 9.01 6.78
CA HIS A 23 -10.19 9.88 7.87
C HIS A 23 -9.00 10.41 8.69
N VAL A 24 -8.01 9.56 8.99
CA VAL A 24 -6.78 9.96 9.69
C VAL A 24 -5.96 10.98 8.89
N GLN A 25 -5.94 10.87 7.56
CA GLN A 25 -5.27 11.86 6.69
C GLN A 25 -6.05 13.18 6.59
N LEU A 26 -7.36 13.15 6.85
CA LEU A 26 -8.23 14.33 6.88
C LEU A 26 -8.28 15.01 8.24
N LEU A 27 -7.93 14.30 9.31
CA LEU A 27 -7.82 14.93 10.61
C LEU A 27 -6.75 16.03 10.49
N PRO A 28 -7.05 17.27 10.91
CA PRO A 28 -6.04 18.29 11.11
C PRO A 28 -5.23 17.84 12.33
N LEU A 29 -4.39 16.83 12.14
CA LEU A 29 -3.38 16.45 13.09
C LEU A 29 -2.42 17.64 13.08
N GLU A 30 -2.61 18.55 14.03
CA GLU A 30 -1.63 19.58 14.40
C GLU A 30 -0.37 18.86 14.92
N ILE A 31 0.30 18.09 14.07
CA ILE A 31 1.61 17.55 14.34
C ILE A 31 2.52 18.76 14.21
N ALA A 32 2.80 19.38 15.36
CA ALA A 32 3.38 20.71 15.57
C ALA A 32 4.83 20.92 15.05
N ALA A 33 5.17 20.40 13.88
CA ALA A 33 6.44 20.66 13.21
C ALA A 33 6.16 20.96 11.73
N GLU A 34 6.42 22.20 11.32
CA GLU A 34 6.22 22.77 9.97
C GLU A 34 6.87 21.98 8.80
N SER A 35 7.53 20.86 9.07
CA SER A 35 8.25 20.03 8.10
C SER A 35 7.82 18.55 8.06
N THR A 36 6.86 18.13 8.89
CA THR A 36 6.48 16.70 8.97
C THR A 36 5.49 16.33 7.88
N VAL A 37 5.90 15.46 6.96
CA VAL A 37 5.03 14.89 5.93
C VAL A 37 4.37 13.62 6.46
N LEU A 38 3.04 13.56 6.46
CA LEU A 38 2.30 12.37 6.86
C LEU A 38 2.51 11.23 5.85
N PRO A 39 2.55 9.97 6.31
CA PRO A 39 2.66 8.82 5.42
C PRO A 39 1.37 8.54 4.66
N GLU A 40 1.49 7.91 3.49
CA GLU A 40 0.37 7.48 2.65
C GLU A 40 -0.31 6.22 3.21
N LEU A 41 -1.09 6.38 4.29
CA LEU A 41 -1.67 5.25 5.02
C LEU A 41 -2.53 4.33 4.14
N LEU A 42 -3.30 4.89 3.20
CA LEU A 42 -4.14 4.11 2.29
C LEU A 42 -3.30 3.24 1.36
N LEU A 43 -2.22 3.79 0.79
CA LEU A 43 -1.30 3.05 -0.08
C LEU A 43 -0.57 1.96 0.71
N VAL A 44 -0.07 2.27 1.90
CA VAL A 44 0.62 1.30 2.75
C VAL A 44 -0.31 0.16 3.14
N LEU A 45 -1.54 0.47 3.56
CA LEU A 45 -2.56 -0.53 3.87
C LEU A 45 -2.83 -1.43 2.66
N ALA A 46 -3.07 -0.84 1.49
CA ALA A 46 -3.34 -1.60 0.26
C ALA A 46 -2.14 -2.46 -0.16
N ALA A 47 -0.92 -1.96 -0.04
CA ALA A 47 0.31 -2.68 -0.38
C ALA A 47 0.52 -3.89 0.56
N ALA A 48 0.40 -3.66 1.87
CA ALA A 48 0.55 -4.73 2.85
C ALA A 48 -0.58 -5.78 2.72
N TRP A 49 -1.81 -5.34 2.44
CA TRP A 49 -2.95 -6.22 2.23
C TRP A 49 -2.84 -7.04 0.94
N SER A 50 -2.40 -6.43 -0.17
CA SER A 50 -2.32 -7.10 -1.47
C SER A 50 -1.35 -8.29 -1.49
N LEU A 51 -0.25 -8.22 -0.74
CA LEU A 51 0.68 -9.34 -0.61
C LEU A 51 0.12 -10.49 0.25
N ARG A 52 -0.67 -10.16 1.27
CA ARG A 52 -1.18 -11.13 2.26
C ARG A 52 -2.49 -11.78 1.80
N GLU A 53 -3.45 -11.00 1.32
CA GLU A 53 -4.75 -11.45 0.83
C GLU A 53 -5.25 -10.65 -0.40
N PRO A 54 -4.70 -10.90 -1.60
CA PRO A 54 -5.07 -10.14 -2.80
C PRO A 54 -6.49 -10.39 -3.29
N GLU A 55 -7.09 -11.53 -2.94
CA GLU A 55 -8.43 -11.91 -3.38
C GLU A 55 -9.53 -11.07 -2.71
N ASN A 56 -9.23 -10.49 -1.55
CA ASN A 56 -10.16 -9.67 -0.78
C ASN A 56 -9.87 -8.18 -0.88
N LEU A 57 -9.07 -7.76 -1.87
CA LEU A 57 -8.84 -6.35 -2.18
C LEU A 57 -9.88 -5.89 -3.21
N PRO A 58 -10.92 -5.12 -2.82
CA PRO A 58 -11.91 -4.61 -3.77
C PRO A 58 -11.27 -3.50 -4.61
N LEU A 59 -10.60 -3.86 -5.71
CA LEU A 59 -9.90 -2.91 -6.60
C LEU A 59 -10.76 -1.69 -6.99
N PRO A 60 -12.04 -1.85 -7.40
CA PRO A 60 -12.87 -0.70 -7.75
C PRO A 60 -13.10 0.25 -6.58
N LEU A 61 -13.30 -0.28 -5.37
CA LEU A 61 -13.50 0.53 -4.17
C LEU A 61 -12.20 1.20 -3.75
N LEU A 62 -11.05 0.52 -3.87
CA LEU A 62 -9.75 1.14 -3.63
C LEU A 62 -9.46 2.26 -4.63
N ALA A 63 -9.75 2.05 -5.92
CA ALA A 63 -9.59 3.08 -6.94
C ALA A 63 -10.50 4.29 -6.66
N ALA A 64 -11.76 4.06 -6.30
CA ALA A 64 -12.68 5.12 -5.88
C ALA A 64 -12.17 5.85 -4.62
N ALA A 65 -11.66 5.11 -3.63
CA ALA A 65 -11.11 5.67 -2.39
C ALA A 65 -9.86 6.53 -2.66
N LEU A 66 -9.00 6.11 -3.59
CA LEU A 66 -7.83 6.89 -4.01
C LEU A 66 -8.25 8.16 -4.76
N LEU A 67 -9.22 8.07 -5.69
CA LEU A 67 -9.76 9.24 -6.38
C LEU A 67 -10.42 10.23 -5.43
N LEU A 68 -11.19 9.74 -4.45
CA LEU A 68 -11.75 10.56 -3.39
C LEU A 68 -10.64 11.18 -2.54
N GLY A 69 -9.60 10.42 -2.22
CA GLY A 69 -8.41 10.94 -1.54
C GLY A 69 -7.76 12.08 -2.33
N ASP A 70 -7.61 11.93 -3.64
CA ASP A 70 -7.03 12.97 -4.49
C ASP A 70 -7.88 14.26 -4.47
N LEU A 71 -9.21 14.12 -4.48
CA LEU A 71 -10.13 15.25 -4.39
C LEU A 71 -10.09 15.96 -3.04
N VAL A 72 -10.08 15.20 -1.94
CA VAL A 72 -10.19 15.80 -0.60
C VAL A 72 -8.84 16.36 -0.11
N LEU A 73 -7.72 15.78 -0.54
CA LEU A 73 -6.37 16.23 -0.18
C LEU A 73 -5.80 17.28 -1.15
N ASP A 74 -6.63 17.84 -2.03
CA ASP A 74 -6.27 18.83 -3.06
C ASP A 74 -5.05 18.42 -3.90
N ARG A 75 -5.02 17.14 -4.29
CA ARG A 75 -3.97 16.56 -5.14
C ARG A 75 -4.42 16.58 -6.59
N ALA A 76 -3.45 16.40 -7.50
CA ALA A 76 -3.75 16.17 -8.91
C ALA A 76 -4.63 14.92 -9.09
N VAL A 77 -5.93 15.14 -9.32
CA VAL A 77 -6.96 14.11 -9.35
C VAL A 77 -6.62 13.02 -10.37
N GLY A 78 -6.58 11.77 -9.90
CA GLY A 78 -6.34 10.61 -10.74
C GLY A 78 -4.86 10.28 -10.95
N LEU A 79 -3.93 11.23 -10.82
CA LEU A 79 -2.52 10.95 -11.00
C LEU A 79 -1.97 10.12 -9.84
N TRP A 80 -2.31 10.51 -8.60
CA TRP A 80 -1.88 9.77 -7.42
C TRP A 80 -2.61 8.43 -7.30
N ALA A 81 -3.90 8.38 -7.63
CA ALA A 81 -4.64 7.12 -7.77
C ALA A 81 -3.99 6.16 -8.77
N LEU A 82 -3.65 6.63 -9.98
CA LEU A 82 -2.98 5.80 -10.99
C LEU A 82 -1.61 5.32 -10.51
N THR A 83 -0.81 6.22 -9.95
CA THR A 83 0.51 5.91 -9.39
C THR A 83 0.41 4.82 -8.32
N SER A 84 -0.53 4.97 -7.39
CA SER A 84 -0.81 4.01 -6.32
C SER A 84 -1.22 2.64 -6.87
N LEU A 85 -2.11 2.60 -7.85
CA LEU A 85 -2.54 1.35 -8.48
C LEU A 85 -1.38 0.65 -9.21
N LEU A 86 -0.50 1.41 -9.89
CA LEU A 86 0.71 0.87 -10.52
C LEU A 86 1.67 0.26 -9.48
N VAL A 87 1.91 0.94 -8.36
CA VAL A 87 2.71 0.39 -7.25
C VAL A 87 2.15 -0.95 -6.78
N LEU A 88 0.82 -1.01 -6.58
CA LEU A 88 0.14 -2.23 -6.13
C LEU A 88 0.20 -3.36 -7.15
N GLU A 89 0.09 -3.03 -8.44
CA GLU A 89 0.16 -4.03 -9.50
C GLU A 89 1.58 -4.61 -9.62
N VAL A 90 2.62 -3.76 -9.58
CA VAL A 90 4.01 -4.23 -9.59
C VAL A 90 4.33 -5.10 -8.37
N LEU A 91 3.80 -4.74 -7.19
CA LEU A 91 3.90 -5.59 -6.00
C LEU A 91 3.17 -6.92 -6.18
N ARG A 92 1.97 -6.90 -6.75
CA ARG A 92 1.15 -8.09 -7.02
C ARG A 92 1.88 -9.05 -7.95
N LEU A 93 2.53 -8.54 -9.00
CA LEU A 93 3.37 -9.33 -9.92
C LEU A 93 4.58 -9.96 -9.23
N ARG A 94 5.10 -9.33 -8.17
CA ARG A 94 6.25 -9.83 -7.40
C ARG A 94 5.84 -10.71 -6.21
N ARG A 95 4.54 -10.90 -5.97
CA ARG A 95 4.03 -11.62 -4.78
C ARG A 95 4.61 -13.03 -4.65
N GLU A 96 4.67 -13.79 -5.73
CA GLU A 96 5.21 -15.16 -5.69
C GLU A 96 6.72 -15.16 -5.36
N ALA A 97 7.47 -14.23 -5.94
CA ALA A 97 8.90 -14.08 -5.69
C ALA A 97 9.21 -13.60 -4.26
N LEU A 98 8.29 -12.87 -3.62
CA LEU A 98 8.41 -12.37 -2.26
C LEU A 98 7.91 -13.34 -1.19
N TYR A 99 7.15 -14.37 -1.58
CA TYR A 99 6.48 -15.28 -0.64
C TYR A 99 7.42 -15.97 0.36
N ASP A 100 8.57 -16.45 -0.11
CA ASP A 100 9.58 -17.16 0.70
C ASP A 100 10.74 -16.24 1.15
N ARG A 101 10.63 -14.94 0.92
CA ARG A 101 11.69 -13.98 1.25
C ARG A 101 11.49 -13.42 2.66
N PRO A 102 12.58 -13.09 3.37
CA PRO A 102 12.46 -12.43 4.66
C PRO A 102 11.77 -11.07 4.48
N PHE A 103 11.09 -10.61 5.52
CA PHE A 103 10.33 -9.36 5.51
C PHE A 103 11.18 -8.15 5.06
N ALA A 104 12.47 -8.12 5.37
CA ALA A 104 13.39 -7.08 4.91
C ALA A 104 13.42 -6.93 3.38
N ILE A 105 13.27 -8.03 2.63
CA ILE A 105 13.23 -8.01 1.16
C ILE A 105 11.88 -7.52 0.63
N GLU A 106 10.78 -7.92 1.28
CA GLU A 106 9.44 -7.35 1.01
C GLU A 106 9.47 -5.83 1.19
N TRP A 107 10.01 -5.38 2.32
CA TRP A 107 10.10 -3.97 2.66
C TRP A 107 11.00 -3.19 1.69
N ALA A 108 12.19 -3.71 1.38
CA ALA A 108 13.08 -3.09 0.39
C ALA A 108 12.46 -3.03 -1.01
N THR A 109 11.69 -4.06 -1.39
CA THR A 109 10.97 -4.09 -2.67
C THR A 109 9.89 -3.02 -2.73
N PHE A 110 9.09 -2.88 -1.68
CA PHE A 110 8.11 -1.79 -1.57
C PHE A 110 8.80 -0.41 -1.66
N ALA A 111 9.88 -0.21 -0.91
CA ALA A 111 10.61 1.05 -0.89
C ALA A 111 11.17 1.43 -2.28
N GLY A 112 11.74 0.46 -3.00
CA GLY A 112 12.25 0.66 -4.35
C GLY A 112 11.16 0.96 -5.37
N ILE A 113 10.05 0.21 -5.35
CA ILE A 113 8.90 0.46 -6.25
C ILE A 113 8.33 1.86 -5.98
N LEU A 114 8.13 2.23 -4.72
CA LEU A 114 7.60 3.53 -4.35
C LEU A 114 8.54 4.67 -4.77
N ALA A 115 9.86 4.51 -4.62
CA ALA A 115 10.83 5.51 -5.05
C ALA A 115 10.72 5.79 -6.57
N VAL A 116 10.67 4.74 -7.38
CA VAL A 116 10.50 4.86 -8.83
C VAL A 116 9.16 5.48 -9.18
N ALA A 117 8.08 5.06 -8.52
CA ALA A 117 6.74 5.59 -8.76
C ALA A 117 6.65 7.09 -8.43
N LEU A 118 7.25 7.54 -7.32
CA LEU A 118 7.29 8.96 -6.96
C LEU A 118 8.16 9.79 -7.91
N ALA A 119 9.28 9.22 -8.40
CA ALA A 119 10.10 9.89 -9.41
C ALA A 119 9.32 10.08 -10.73
N LEU A 120 8.60 9.05 -11.18
CA LEU A 120 7.73 9.12 -12.36
C LEU A 120 6.56 10.08 -12.16
N HIS A 121 5.92 10.05 -11.00
CA HIS A 121 4.84 10.96 -10.63
C HIS A 121 5.32 12.42 -10.71
N GLY A 122 6.46 12.73 -10.10
CA GLY A 122 7.06 14.06 -10.17
C GLY A 122 7.47 14.46 -11.59
N LEU A 123 7.94 13.53 -12.42
CA LEU A 123 8.22 13.78 -13.83
C LEU A 123 6.95 14.16 -14.60
N VAL A 124 5.85 13.43 -14.40
CA VAL A 124 4.57 13.73 -15.05
C VAL A 124 4.05 15.11 -14.64
N LEU A 125 4.11 15.46 -13.34
CA LEU A 125 3.73 16.80 -12.87
C LEU A 125 4.55 17.92 -13.54
N ARG A 126 5.88 17.73 -13.64
CA ARG A 126 6.76 18.70 -14.32
C ARG A 126 6.43 18.84 -15.81
N LEU A 127 6.14 17.72 -16.49
CA LEU A 127 5.72 17.73 -17.90
C LEU A 127 4.34 18.40 -18.09
N ALA A 128 3.48 18.30 -17.09
CA ALA A 128 2.19 18.98 -17.03
C ALA A 128 2.30 20.46 -16.62
N LEU A 129 3.52 20.99 -16.45
CA LEU A 129 3.79 22.37 -16.02
C LEU A 129 3.18 22.72 -14.66
N ILE A 130 2.98 21.71 -13.80
CA ILE A 130 2.56 21.90 -12.41
C ILE A 130 3.81 22.14 -11.58
N ASP A 131 3.83 23.22 -10.81
CA ASP A 131 4.94 23.54 -9.91
C ASP A 131 5.06 22.44 -8.85
N VAL A 132 6.17 21.70 -8.92
CA VAL A 132 6.52 20.70 -7.93
C VAL A 132 7.49 21.34 -6.96
N GLU A 133 7.15 21.32 -5.67
CA GLU A 133 8.05 21.78 -4.61
C GLU A 133 9.43 21.11 -4.73
N THR A 134 10.45 21.93 -4.98
CA THR A 134 11.83 21.49 -5.20
C THR A 134 12.55 21.09 -3.91
N GLY A 135 11.94 21.36 -2.74
CA GLY A 135 12.51 21.23 -1.40
C GLY A 135 12.46 19.84 -0.77
N GLY A 136 12.54 18.75 -1.53
CA GLY A 136 12.63 17.39 -0.98
C GLY A 136 11.31 16.79 -0.45
N LEU A 137 10.16 17.37 -0.80
CA LEU A 137 8.83 16.87 -0.42
C LEU A 137 8.66 15.38 -0.81
N GLY A 138 9.01 15.02 -2.04
CA GLY A 138 8.91 13.64 -2.52
C GLY A 138 9.78 12.65 -1.71
N PHE A 139 10.97 13.08 -1.27
CA PHE A 139 11.83 12.25 -0.42
C PHE A 139 11.25 12.08 0.99
N ARG A 140 10.70 13.14 1.58
CA ARG A 140 10.03 13.06 2.91
C ARG A 140 8.78 12.19 2.86
N LEU A 141 7.98 12.30 1.79
CA LEU A 141 6.83 11.44 1.56
C LEU A 141 7.24 9.98 1.39
N TRP A 142 8.28 9.74 0.59
CA TRP A 142 8.87 8.41 0.43
C TRP A 142 9.31 7.84 1.78
N LEU A 143 10.10 8.59 2.54
CA LEU A 143 10.67 8.14 3.81
C LEU A 143 9.58 7.84 4.83
N SER A 144 8.63 8.75 5.04
CA SER A 144 7.51 8.55 5.97
C SER A 144 6.67 7.32 5.60
N THR A 145 6.33 7.18 4.32
CA THR A 145 5.52 6.05 3.81
C THR A 145 6.25 4.72 3.92
N VAL A 146 7.56 4.69 3.60
CA VAL A 146 8.40 3.49 3.75
C VAL A 146 8.53 3.08 5.21
N LEU A 147 8.69 4.03 6.13
CA LEU A 147 8.76 3.76 7.57
C LEU A 147 7.40 3.34 8.16
N ALA A 148 6.29 3.80 7.60
CA ALA A 148 4.95 3.36 7.98
C ALA A 148 4.65 1.91 7.53
N TYR A 149 5.29 1.42 6.48
CA TYR A 149 5.09 0.04 5.98
C TYR A 149 5.28 -1.07 7.01
N PRO A 150 6.42 -1.16 7.74
CA PRO A 150 6.60 -2.18 8.77
C PRO A 150 5.58 -2.05 9.91
N LEU A 151 5.19 -0.83 10.28
CA LEU A 151 4.16 -0.62 11.31
C LEU A 151 2.81 -1.16 10.86
N MET A 152 2.41 -0.88 9.62
CA MET A 152 1.17 -1.40 9.04
C MET A 152 1.22 -2.93 8.88
N ALA A 153 2.33 -3.47 8.38
CA ALA A 153 2.52 -4.91 8.25
C ALA A 153 2.42 -5.63 9.61
N ALA A 154 3.01 -5.04 10.66
CA ALA A 154 2.89 -5.53 12.03
C ALA A 154 1.44 -5.41 12.53
N PHE A 155 0.77 -4.28 12.31
CA PHE A 155 -0.64 -4.09 12.66
C PHE A 155 -1.55 -5.16 12.03
N LEU A 156 -1.42 -5.40 10.72
CA LEU A 156 -2.18 -6.45 10.02
C LEU A 156 -1.88 -7.86 10.56
N HIS A 157 -0.64 -8.13 10.95
CA HIS A 157 -0.24 -9.44 11.47
C HIS A 157 -0.72 -9.67 12.90
N TRP A 158 -0.52 -8.70 13.80
CA TRP A 158 -0.75 -8.85 15.24
C TRP A 158 -2.22 -8.63 15.59
N VAL A 159 -2.86 -7.62 15.00
CA VAL A 159 -4.24 -7.23 15.32
C VAL A 159 -5.23 -8.04 14.48
N LEU A 160 -5.03 -8.08 13.17
CA LEU A 160 -6.03 -8.67 12.25
C LEU A 160 -5.74 -10.12 11.89
N ARG A 161 -4.59 -10.68 12.32
CA ARG A 161 -4.14 -12.05 12.01
C ARG A 161 -4.18 -12.36 10.52
N VAL A 162 -4.10 -11.35 9.65
CA VAL A 162 -4.02 -11.51 8.19
C VAL A 162 -2.61 -11.97 7.88
N ARG A 163 -2.41 -13.27 7.81
CA ARG A 163 -1.09 -13.89 7.64
C ARG A 163 -0.80 -14.06 6.16
N ALA A 164 0.40 -13.63 5.73
CA ALA A 164 1.01 -14.21 4.55
C ALA A 164 1.03 -15.74 4.75
N PRO A 165 0.62 -16.55 3.75
CA PRO A 165 0.57 -17.99 3.93
C PRO A 165 1.98 -18.51 4.27
N LYS A 166 2.09 -19.40 5.27
CA LYS A 166 3.41 -19.89 5.72
C LYS A 166 3.90 -21.04 4.81
N PRO A 167 5.23 -21.19 4.60
CA PRO A 167 5.80 -22.25 3.76
C PRO A 167 5.45 -23.67 4.24
N ALA A 168 5.28 -23.85 5.56
CA ALA A 168 5.05 -25.15 6.20
C ALA A 168 3.73 -25.85 5.85
N GLU A 169 2.73 -25.15 5.30
CA GLU A 169 1.47 -25.80 4.88
C GLU A 169 1.58 -26.55 3.55
N ARG A 170 2.63 -26.31 2.74
CA ARG A 170 2.84 -27.02 1.47
C ARG A 170 3.50 -28.38 1.66
N SER A 171 4.52 -28.53 2.51
CA SER A 171 5.19 -29.83 2.69
C SER A 171 4.29 -30.86 3.36
N ARG A 172 3.44 -30.42 4.30
CA ARG A 172 2.49 -31.28 5.01
C ARG A 172 1.34 -31.81 4.14
N ARG A 173 1.08 -31.16 3.00
CA ARG A 173 0.06 -31.61 2.02
C ARG A 173 0.64 -32.50 0.92
N LEU A 174 1.90 -32.31 0.56
CA LEU A 174 2.58 -33.20 -0.40
C LEU A 174 2.94 -34.56 0.23
N GLY A 175 3.23 -34.61 1.53
CA GLY A 175 3.42 -35.88 2.26
C GLY A 175 2.15 -36.69 2.56
N ARG A 176 0.98 -36.28 2.04
CA ARG A 176 -0.28 -37.06 2.12
C ARG A 176 -0.72 -37.67 0.80
N VAL A 177 0.01 -37.38 -0.28
CA VAL A 177 -0.31 -37.87 -1.64
C VAL A 177 0.85 -38.70 -2.22
N ALA A 178 1.82 -39.07 -1.36
CA ALA A 178 2.90 -39.99 -1.67
C ALA A 178 2.78 -41.22 -0.77
#